data_AF-A0A1X7V8I1-F1
#
_entry.id   AF-A0A1X7V8I1-F1
#
_cell.length_a   1.000
_cell.length_b   1.000
_cell.length_c   1.000
_cell.angle_alpha   90.00
_cell.angle_beta   90.00
_cell.angle_gamma   90.00
#
_symmetry.space_group_name_H-M   'P 1'
#
loop_
_entity.id
_entity.type
_entity.pdbx_description
1 polymer ?
#
loop_
_entity_poly.entity_id
_entity_poly.type
_entity_poly.pdbx_seq_one_letter_code
_entity_poly.pdbx_strand_id
1 'polypeptide(L)'
;MVDIYERMTLLLILLYSRRMKRIRRRTWICDIMKYRTTPGEYHSFIQEMRLVDNESFYWYFHMTPMTFEGLLRRVGPSISPTTTQLRDPIHPGEGKD
;
A
#
# COMPACT_ATOMS: atom_id res chain seq x y z
N MET A 1 11.32 -21.26 36.10
CA MET A 1 12.41 -20.31 35.88
C MET A 1 12.35 -19.91 34.42
N VAL A 2 11.76 -18.77 34.09
CA VAL A 2 11.77 -18.24 32.70
C VAL A 2 13.23 -18.02 32.35
N ASP A 3 13.72 -18.78 31.38
CA ASP A 3 15.13 -18.86 31.03
C ASP A 3 15.64 -17.46 30.65
N ILE A 4 16.87 -17.11 31.04
CA ILE A 4 17.45 -15.79 30.76
C ILE A 4 17.35 -15.48 29.26
N TYR A 5 17.49 -16.51 28.42
CA TYR A 5 17.33 -16.44 26.98
C TYR A 5 15.91 -16.03 26.55
N GLU A 6 14.86 -16.53 27.18
CA GLU A 6 13.47 -16.12 26.88
C GLU A 6 13.20 -14.66 27.24
N ARG A 7 13.77 -14.19 28.36
CA ARG A 7 13.65 -12.77 28.74
C ARG A 7 14.40 -11.86 27.77
N MET A 8 15.60 -12.27 27.35
CA MET A 8 16.41 -11.53 26.38
C MET A 8 15.77 -11.50 24.98
N THR A 9 15.18 -12.60 24.53
CA THR A 9 14.46 -12.66 23.24
C THR A 9 13.22 -11.78 23.26
N LEU A 10 12.42 -11.83 24.33
CA LEU A 10 11.27 -10.92 24.50
C LEU A 10 11.70 -9.44 24.51
N LEU A 11 12.80 -9.12 25.19
CA LEU A 11 13.37 -7.76 25.19
C LEU A 11 13.81 -7.32 23.80
N LEU A 12 14.47 -8.19 23.04
CA LEU A 12 14.88 -7.93 21.66
C LEU A 12 13.68 -7.66 20.74
N ILE A 13 12.62 -8.48 20.83
CA ILE A 13 11.39 -8.29 20.05
C ILE A 13 10.71 -6.96 20.42
N LEU A 14 10.66 -6.61 21.71
CA LEU A 14 10.09 -5.35 22.17
C LEU A 14 10.89 -4.14 21.67
N LEU A 15 12.22 -4.20 21.71
CA LEU A 15 13.09 -3.13 21.22
C LEU A 15 12.99 -2.97 19.71
N TYR A 16 12.96 -4.09 18.97
CA TYR A 16 12.79 -4.10 17.52
C TYR A 16 11.45 -3.50 17.11
N SER A 17 10.34 -3.94 17.73
CA SER A 17 9.00 -3.42 17.44
C SER A 17 8.88 -1.93 17.76
N ARG A 18 9.47 -1.46 18.87
CA ARG A 18 9.52 -0.02 19.20
C ARG A 18 10.33 0.78 18.19
N ARG A 19 11.48 0.25 17.74
CA ARG A 19 12.31 0.88 16.70
C ARG A 19 11.53 0.98 15.39
N MET A 20 10.88 -0.10 14.95
CA MET A 20 10.09 -0.12 13.72
C MET A 20 8.90 0.84 13.78
N LYS A 21 8.17 0.88 14.90
CA LYS A 21 7.09 1.88 15.10
C LYS A 21 7.62 3.32 15.02
N ARG A 22 8.81 3.60 15.58
CA ARG A 22 9.43 4.94 15.52
C ARG A 22 9.85 5.31 14.09
N ILE A 23 10.41 4.36 13.33
CA ILE A 23 10.77 4.58 11.93
C ILE A 23 9.52 4.86 11.10
N ARG A 24 8.46 4.04 11.25
CA ARG A 24 7.17 4.24 10.56
C ARG A 24 6.54 5.60 10.83
N ARG A 25 6.58 6.10 12.08
CA ARG A 25 6.07 7.44 12.43
C ARG A 25 6.88 8.60 11.85
N ARG A 26 8.14 8.36 11.46
CA ARG A 26 9.05 9.42 10.97
C ARG A 26 8.80 9.74 9.49
N THR A 27 8.25 8.79 8.74
CA THR A 27 7.96 8.92 7.31
C THR A 27 6.45 9.04 7.13
N TRP A 28 5.95 10.24 6.81
CA TRP A 28 4.53 10.45 6.50
C TRP A 28 4.15 9.82 5.15
N ILE A 29 5.13 9.72 4.25
CA ILE A 29 5.00 9.08 2.94
C ILE A 29 5.68 7.70 3.05
N CYS A 30 4.92 6.62 2.85
CA CYS A 30 5.49 5.27 2.80
C CYS A 30 6.50 5.17 1.65
N ASP A 31 7.64 4.50 1.86
CA ASP A 31 8.69 4.39 0.84
C ASP A 31 8.17 3.81 -0.49
N ILE A 32 7.18 2.92 -0.40
CA ILE A 32 6.52 2.35 -1.57
C ILE A 32 5.88 3.43 -2.46
N MET A 33 5.34 4.53 -1.89
CA MET A 33 4.74 5.63 -2.67
C MET A 33 5.78 6.40 -3.51
N LYS A 34 7.09 6.21 -3.28
CA LYS A 34 8.15 6.83 -4.10
C LYS A 34 8.20 6.26 -5.52
N TYR A 35 7.78 5.00 -5.69
CA TYR A 35 7.80 4.30 -6.99
C TYR A 35 6.59 4.67 -7.87
N ARG A 36 5.57 5.36 -7.34
CA ARG A 36 4.33 5.70 -8.07
C ARG A 36 4.52 6.50 -9.37
N THR A 37 5.66 7.16 -9.53
CA THR A 37 5.89 8.14 -10.60
C THR A 37 6.21 7.45 -11.93
N THR A 38 6.53 6.16 -11.90
CA THR A 38 6.80 5.38 -13.11
C THR A 38 5.48 4.96 -13.76
N PRO A 39 5.26 5.26 -15.06
CA PRO A 39 4.07 4.83 -15.77
C PRO A 39 3.86 3.31 -15.66
N GLY A 40 2.62 2.85 -15.48
CA GLY A 40 2.29 1.42 -15.41
C GLY A 40 2.60 0.71 -14.08
N GLU A 41 3.39 1.30 -13.18
CA GLU A 41 3.67 0.69 -11.87
C GLU A 41 2.48 0.78 -10.92
N TYR A 42 1.47 1.61 -11.19
CA TYR A 42 0.29 1.76 -10.32
C TYR A 42 -0.45 0.45 -10.03
N HIS A 43 -0.63 -0.41 -11.03
CA HIS A 43 -1.29 -1.71 -10.84
C HIS A 43 -0.42 -2.69 -10.04
N SER A 44 0.88 -2.72 -10.32
CA SER A 44 1.85 -3.55 -9.56
C SER A 44 1.96 -3.06 -8.11
N PHE A 45 2.01 -1.75 -7.92
CA PHE A 45 2.14 -1.06 -6.65
C PHE A 45 0.98 -1.36 -5.69
N ILE A 46 -0.26 -1.32 -6.18
CA ILE A 46 -1.43 -1.65 -5.35
C ILE A 46 -1.40 -3.14 -4.96
N GLN A 47 -1.00 -4.03 -5.87
CA GLN A 47 -0.87 -5.45 -5.57
C GLN A 47 0.22 -5.71 -4.53
N GLU A 48 1.39 -5.09 -4.69
CA GLU A 48 2.49 -5.17 -3.72
C GLU A 48 2.08 -4.63 -2.34
N MET A 49 1.37 -3.50 -2.29
CA MET A 49 0.89 -2.92 -1.04
C MET A 49 -0.10 -3.83 -0.30
N ARG A 50 -0.96 -4.56 -1.03
CA ARG A 50 -1.87 -5.56 -0.45
C ARG A 50 -1.15 -6.76 0.14
N LEU A 51 -0.02 -7.16 -0.44
CA LEU A 51 0.73 -8.34 -0.02
C LEU A 51 1.69 -8.04 1.14
N VAL A 52 2.29 -6.85 1.16
CA VAL A 52 3.39 -6.50 2.06
C VAL A 52 2.91 -5.79 3.33
N ASP A 53 1.93 -4.89 3.24
CA ASP A 53 1.54 -4.07 4.40
C ASP A 53 0.09 -3.56 4.36
N ASN A 54 -0.79 -4.25 5.10
CA ASN A 54 -2.18 -3.84 5.32
C ASN A 54 -2.30 -2.49 6.06
N GLU A 55 -1.34 -2.11 6.92
CA GLU A 55 -1.38 -0.81 7.59
C GLU A 55 -1.15 0.31 6.57
N SER A 56 -0.12 0.18 5.74
CA SER A 56 0.18 1.15 4.66
C SER A 56 -0.97 1.25 3.66
N PHE A 57 -1.59 0.12 3.30
CA PHE A 57 -2.79 0.11 2.46
C PHE A 57 -3.93 0.92 3.10
N TYR A 58 -4.18 0.71 4.40
CA TYR A 58 -5.19 1.45 5.13
C TYR A 58 -4.87 2.94 5.22
N TRP A 59 -3.61 3.33 5.42
CA TRP A 59 -3.23 4.74 5.42
C TRP A 59 -3.42 5.41 4.05
N TYR A 60 -3.18 4.68 2.96
CA TYR A 60 -3.31 5.21 1.60
C TYR A 60 -4.76 5.28 1.13
N PHE A 61 -5.50 4.18 1.25
CA PHE A 61 -6.88 4.07 0.76
C PHE A 61 -7.92 4.45 1.82
N HIS A 62 -7.51 4.67 3.07
CA HIS A 62 -8.40 4.87 4.21
C HIS A 62 -9.43 3.76 4.40
N MET A 63 -9.13 2.55 3.91
CA MET A 63 -9.98 1.36 4.00
C MET A 63 -9.13 0.09 3.88
N THR A 64 -9.68 -1.07 4.27
CA THR A 64 -8.97 -2.34 4.14
C THR A 64 -9.02 -2.84 2.69
N PRO A 65 -8.12 -3.74 2.28
CA PRO A 65 -8.16 -4.31 0.92
C PRO A 65 -9.50 -4.94 0.58
N MET A 66 -10.16 -5.57 1.57
CA MET A 66 -11.45 -6.23 1.39
C MET A 66 -12.59 -5.22 1.13
N THR A 67 -12.62 -4.10 1.86
CA THR A 67 -13.61 -3.03 1.58
C THR A 67 -13.34 -2.35 0.25
N PHE A 68 -12.07 -2.14 -0.10
CA PHE A 68 -11.68 -1.59 -1.39
C PHE A 68 -12.13 -2.48 -2.55
N GLU A 69 -11.88 -3.80 -2.48
CA GLU A 69 -12.37 -4.79 -3.45
C GLU A 69 -13.89 -4.76 -3.59
N GLY A 70 -14.60 -4.73 -2.46
CA GLY A 70 -16.06 -4.66 -2.45
C GLY A 70 -16.60 -3.38 -3.10
N LEU A 71 -15.92 -2.25 -2.86
CA LEU A 71 -16.25 -0.98 -3.51
C LEU A 71 -15.97 -1.07 -5.01
N LEU A 72 -14.76 -1.49 -5.40
CA LEU A 72 -14.34 -1.62 -6.80
C LEU A 72 -15.28 -2.51 -7.60
N ARG A 73 -15.77 -3.61 -7.01
CA ARG A 73 -16.74 -4.50 -7.67
C ARG A 73 -18.10 -3.81 -7.93
N ARG A 74 -18.49 -2.87 -7.07
CA ARG A 74 -19.76 -2.12 -7.20
C ARG A 74 -19.63 -0.95 -8.17
N VAL A 75 -18.57 -0.15 -8.02
CA VAL A 75 -18.40 1.08 -8.79
C VAL A 75 -17.66 0.87 -10.10
N GLY A 76 -16.79 -0.15 -10.18
CA GLY A 76 -15.98 -0.45 -11.36
C GLY A 76 -16.80 -0.57 -12.65
N PRO A 77 -17.92 -1.31 -12.67
CA PRO A 77 -18.79 -1.39 -13.86
C PRO A 77 -19.43 -0.05 -14.28
N SER A 78 -19.54 0.91 -13.34
CA SER A 78 -20.14 2.23 -13.58
C SER A 78 -19.10 3.31 -13.91
N ILE A 79 -17.81 3.02 -13.73
CA ILE A 79 -16.72 3.93 -14.04
C ILE A 79 -16.21 3.59 -15.45
N SER A 80 -16.79 4.25 -16.45
CA SER A 80 -16.24 4.26 -17.80
C SER A 80 -15.30 5.45 -17.98
N PRO A 81 -14.15 5.30 -18.64
CA PRO A 81 -13.33 6.46 -19.02
C PRO A 81 -14.17 7.37 -19.93
N THR A 82 -14.38 8.61 -19.49
CA THR A 82 -15.04 9.65 -20.29
C THR A 82 -13.97 10.56 -20.87
N THR A 83 -13.90 10.62 -22.19
CA THR A 83 -13.07 11.60 -22.89
C THR A 83 -13.56 12.99 -22.54
N THR A 84 -12.72 13.78 -21.88
CA THR A 84 -12.97 15.20 -21.61
C THR A 84 -11.97 16.03 -22.40
N GLN A 85 -12.26 17.31 -22.64
CA GLN A 85 -11.37 18.20 -23.41
C GLN A 85 -10.03 18.51 -22.74
N LEU A 86 -9.77 17.95 -21.55
CA LEU A 86 -8.56 18.19 -20.78
C LEU A 86 -7.40 17.26 -21.18
N ARG A 87 -7.67 15.96 -21.30
CA ARG A 87 -6.67 14.94 -21.62
C ARG A 87 -7.35 13.72 -22.23
N ASP A 88 -6.75 13.16 -23.27
CA ASP A 88 -7.20 11.90 -23.85
C ASP A 88 -7.13 10.76 -22.82
N PRO A 89 -8.15 9.90 -22.75
CA PRO A 89 -8.12 8.71 -21.90
C PRO A 89 -6.92 7.84 -22.28
N ILE A 90 -6.17 7.38 -21.28
CA ILE A 90 -5.06 6.46 -21.49
C ILE A 90 -5.63 5.17 -22.10
N HIS A 91 -5.23 4.84 -23.32
CA HIS A 91 -5.72 3.63 -23.97
C HIS A 91 -5.20 2.39 -23.21
N PRO A 92 -6.00 1.33 -23.01
CA PRO A 92 -5.58 0.13 -22.27
C PRO A 92 -4.30 -0.52 -22.81
N GLY A 93 -3.99 -0.29 -24.09
CA GLY A 93 -2.80 -0.79 -24.78
C GLY A 93 -1.63 0.22 -24.90
N GLU A 94 -1.78 1.46 -24.44
CA GLU A 94 -0.71 2.47 -24.45
C GLU A 94 0.09 2.50 -23.15
N GLY A 95 -0.26 1.63 -22.19
CA GLY A 95 0.51 1.38 -20.98
C GLY A 95 1.74 0.51 -21.26
N LYS A 96 2.81 1.15 -21.75
CA LYS A 96 4.23 0.74 -21.82
C LYS A 96 4.74 0.02 -23.08
N ASP A 97 5.58 0.77 -23.81
CA ASP A 97 7.04 0.54 -23.82
C ASP A 97 7.67 0.93 -22.46
#